data_AF-A0A9N9TEZ9-F1
#
_entry.id   AF-A0A9N9TEZ9-F1
#
_cell.length_a   1.000
_cell.length_b   1.000
_cell.length_c   1.000
_cell.angle_alpha   90.00
_cell.angle_beta   90.00
_cell.angle_gamma   90.00
#
_symmetry.space_group_name_H-M   'P 1'
#
loop_
_entity.id
_entity.type
_entity.pdbx_description
1 polymer ?
#
loop_
_entity_poly.entity_id
_entity_poly.type
_entity_poly.pdbx_seq_one_letter_code
_entity_poly.pdbx_strand_id
1 'polypeptide(L)'
;MFKYLLFFVLVSVAFAHFTYLSDDEEFERFKKKYNRHYSSPLEEQLRKQIFTNRLHKIKELKNKYKNGYVSWYDKMVGINKFYDRTNEELHRILGVKKLSHLIKFL
;
A
#
# COMPACT_ATOMS: atom_id res chain seq x y z
N MET A 1 0.39 -35.49 29.72
CA MET A 1 -0.28 -34.90 28.54
C MET A 1 -0.32 -33.37 28.56
N PHE A 2 -0.62 -32.71 29.70
CA PHE A 2 -0.62 -31.24 29.81
C PHE A 2 0.73 -30.53 29.52
N LYS A 3 1.88 -31.19 29.76
CA LYS A 3 3.21 -30.63 29.42
C LYS A 3 3.39 -30.33 27.93
N TYR A 4 2.83 -31.18 27.06
CA TYR A 4 2.89 -30.98 25.61
C TYR A 4 1.88 -29.94 25.13
N LEU A 5 0.76 -29.78 25.85
CA LEU A 5 -0.23 -28.73 25.59
C LEU A 5 0.36 -27.32 25.76
N LEU A 6 1.11 -27.09 26.85
CA LEU A 6 1.84 -25.83 27.08
C LEU A 6 2.91 -25.55 26.01
N PHE A 7 3.59 -26.59 25.54
CA PHE A 7 4.58 -26.48 24.47
C PHE A 7 3.94 -26.11 23.12
N PHE A 8 2.77 -26.69 22.79
CA PHE A 8 2.01 -26.36 21.58
C PHE A 8 1.46 -24.92 21.60
N VAL A 9 1.00 -24.43 22.75
CA VAL A 9 0.54 -23.03 22.89
C VAL A 9 1.68 -22.04 22.65
N LEU A 10 2.87 -22.28 23.21
CA LEU A 10 4.05 -21.42 23.00
C LEU A 10 4.52 -21.39 21.54
N VAL A 11 4.49 -22.53 20.85
CA VAL A 11 4.83 -22.61 19.42
C VAL A 11 3.80 -21.85 18.57
N SER A 12 2.50 -21.94 18.88
CA SER A 12 1.46 -21.23 18.10
C SER A 12 1.51 -19.69 18.21
N VAL A 13 1.93 -19.15 19.36
CA VAL A 13 2.06 -17.69 19.56
C VAL A 13 3.24 -17.13 18.75
N ALA A 14 4.33 -17.89 18.62
CA ALA A 14 5.52 -17.47 17.86
C ALA A 14 5.26 -17.34 16.34
N PHE A 15 4.37 -18.16 15.76
CA PHE A 15 4.02 -18.08 14.34
C PHE A 15 3.03 -16.95 13.99
N ALA A 16 2.35 -16.37 14.99
CA ALA A 16 1.35 -15.33 14.77
C ALA A 16 1.91 -13.90 14.65
N HIS A 17 3.24 -13.73 14.68
CA HIS A 17 3.86 -12.42 14.55
C HIS A 17 3.75 -11.93 13.09
N PHE A 18 2.65 -11.24 12.79
CA PHE A 18 2.47 -10.51 11.54
C PHE A 18 3.47 -9.35 11.54
N THR A 19 4.69 -9.58 11.06
CA THR A 19 5.70 -8.53 10.97
C THR A 19 5.24 -7.52 9.93
N TYR A 20 4.69 -6.39 10.39
CA TYR A 20 4.48 -5.25 9.52
C TYR A 20 5.85 -4.73 9.10
N LEU A 21 6.09 -4.72 7.79
CA LEU A 21 7.26 -4.08 7.23
C LEU A 21 7.21 -2.58 7.54
N SER A 22 8.38 -2.01 7.80
CA SER A 22 8.56 -0.56 7.79
C SER A 22 8.20 0.00 6.40
N ASP A 23 7.85 1.28 6.33
CA ASP A 23 7.54 1.90 5.04
C ASP A 23 8.74 1.89 4.08
N ASP A 24 9.96 1.89 4.63
CA ASP A 24 11.21 1.76 3.87
C ASP A 24 11.34 0.37 3.24
N GLU A 25 11.09 -0.68 4.01
CA GLU A 25 11.10 -2.06 3.51
C GLU A 25 9.98 -2.31 2.47
N GLU A 26 8.79 -1.72 2.67
CA GLU A 26 7.70 -1.76 1.70
C GLU A 26 8.09 -1.06 0.40
N PHE A 27 8.76 0.10 0.48
CA PHE A 27 9.22 0.82 -0.69
C PHE A 27 10.33 0.06 -1.44
N GLU A 28 11.28 -0.54 -0.73
CA GLU A 28 12.31 -1.39 -1.33
C GLU A 28 11.71 -2.61 -2.04
N ARG A 29 10.74 -3.27 -1.40
CA ARG A 29 9.99 -4.38 -2.04
C ARG A 29 9.23 -3.90 -3.27
N PHE A 30 8.59 -2.74 -3.20
CA PHE A 30 7.89 -2.14 -4.32
C PHE A 30 8.83 -1.88 -5.50
N LYS A 31 10.00 -1.27 -5.24
CA LYS A 31 11.00 -1.00 -6.29
C LYS A 31 11.44 -2.28 -6.98
N LYS A 32 11.77 -3.31 -6.20
CA LYS A 32 12.16 -4.63 -6.74
C LYS A 32 11.04 -5.27 -7.54
N LYS A 33 9.81 -5.29 -7.01
CA LYS A 33 8.64 -5.92 -7.64
C LYS A 33 8.29 -5.29 -8.99
N TYR A 34 8.43 -3.98 -9.13
CA TYR A 34 8.06 -3.24 -10.35
C TYR A 34 9.27 -2.74 -11.15
N ASN A 35 10.47 -3.27 -10.86
CA ASN A 35 11.73 -2.90 -11.49
C ASN A 35 11.92 -1.38 -11.62
N ARG A 36 11.72 -0.66 -10.51
CA ARG A 36 11.81 0.80 -10.47
C ARG A 36 13.25 1.24 -10.37
N HIS A 37 13.63 2.12 -11.29
CA HIS A 37 14.88 2.86 -11.32
C HIS A 37 14.53 4.33 -11.44
N TYR A 38 15.12 5.16 -10.58
CA TYR A 38 14.87 6.61 -10.57
C TYR A 38 16.13 7.34 -11.02
N SER A 39 15.96 8.45 -11.71
CA SER A 39 17.06 9.18 -12.37
C SER A 39 17.99 9.88 -11.40
N SER A 40 17.53 10.16 -10.18
CA SER A 40 18.29 10.86 -9.15
C SER A 40 17.80 10.49 -7.74
N PRO A 41 18.63 10.70 -6.70
CA PRO A 41 18.21 10.55 -5.31
C PRO A 41 17.02 11.44 -4.94
N LEU A 42 16.94 12.65 -5.53
CA LEU A 42 15.82 13.57 -5.31
C LEU A 42 14.52 13.00 -5.90
N GLU A 43 14.57 12.43 -7.10
CA GLU A 43 13.41 11.74 -7.67
C GLU A 43 13.00 10.55 -6.80
N GLU A 44 13.96 9.73 -6.36
CA GLU A 44 13.67 8.60 -5.49
C GLU A 44 12.99 9.02 -4.18
N GLN A 45 13.47 10.09 -3.54
CA GLN A 45 12.87 10.64 -2.34
C GLN A 45 11.41 11.09 -2.60
N LEU A 46 11.16 11.79 -3.70
CA LEU A 46 9.81 12.19 -4.10
C LEU A 46 8.90 10.96 -4.30
N ARG A 47 9.40 9.93 -4.99
CA ARG A 47 8.66 8.70 -5.31
C ARG A 47 8.35 7.91 -4.05
N LYS A 48 9.27 7.88 -3.08
CA LYS A 48 9.09 7.30 -1.76
C LYS A 48 7.97 8.01 -1.00
N GLN A 49 7.97 9.34 -0.97
CA GLN A 49 6.91 10.12 -0.32
C GLN A 49 5.52 9.81 -0.91
N ILE A 50 5.40 9.79 -2.24
CA ILE A 50 4.15 9.46 -2.93
C ILE A 50 3.68 8.04 -2.57
N PHE A 51 4.60 7.08 -2.60
CA PHE A 51 4.35 5.69 -2.25
C PHE A 51 3.85 5.54 -0.80
N THR A 52 4.57 6.12 0.16
CA THR A 52 4.24 6.04 1.59
C THR A 52 2.86 6.62 1.87
N ASN A 53 2.53 7.77 1.27
CA ASN A 53 1.21 8.38 1.41
C ASN A 53 0.08 7.45 0.91
N ARG A 54 0.28 6.80 -0.24
CA ARG A 54 -0.71 5.83 -0.76
C ARG A 54 -0.78 4.56 0.10
N LEU A 55 0.36 4.07 0.57
CA LEU A 55 0.45 2.92 1.46
C LEU A 55 -0.35 3.14 2.74
N HIS A 56 -0.18 4.29 3.39
CA HIS A 56 -0.92 4.68 4.61
C HIS A 56 -2.42 4.73 4.36
N LYS A 57 -2.86 5.36 3.26
CA LYS A 57 -4.28 5.43 2.89
C LYS A 57 -4.93 4.05 2.77
N ILE A 58 -4.20 3.08 2.23
CA ILE A 58 -4.73 1.71 2.11
C ILE A 58 -4.68 0.94 3.41
N LYS A 59 -3.65 1.14 4.24
CA LYS A 59 -3.62 0.61 5.61
C LYS A 59 -4.86 1.11 6.37
N GLU A 60 -5.22 2.39 6.24
CA GLU A 60 -6.42 3.00 6.83
C GLU A 60 -7.72 2.37 6.27
N LEU A 61 -7.87 2.26 4.95
CA LEU A 61 -9.04 1.65 4.32
C LEU A 61 -9.23 0.18 4.75
N LYS A 62 -8.14 -0.59 4.85
CA LYS A 62 -8.18 -1.96 5.36
C LYS A 62 -8.61 -2.03 6.82
N ASN A 63 -8.22 -1.06 7.63
CA ASN A 63 -8.68 -0.96 9.02
C ASN A 63 -10.19 -0.65 9.08
N LYS A 64 -10.66 0.31 8.27
CA LYS A 64 -12.09 0.62 8.13
C LYS A 64 -12.90 -0.59 7.65
N TYR A 65 -12.32 -1.40 6.75
CA TYR A 65 -12.96 -2.63 6.25
C TYR A 65 -13.12 -3.66 7.36
N LYS A 66 -12.09 -3.88 8.18
CA LYS A 66 -12.17 -4.79 9.35
C LYS A 66 -13.29 -4.38 10.31
N ASN A 67 -13.57 -3.09 10.40
CA ASN A 67 -14.64 -2.53 11.24
C ASN A 67 -16.00 -2.45 10.54
N GLY A 68 -16.12 -2.93 9.30
CA GLY A 68 -17.38 -2.96 8.54
C GLY A 68 -17.81 -1.61 7.92
N TYR A 69 -16.94 -0.59 7.92
CA TYR A 69 -17.29 0.74 7.40
C TYR A 69 -17.15 0.90 5.88
N VAL A 70 -16.49 -0.05 5.21
CA VAL A 70 -16.25 0.00 3.76
C VAL A 70 -16.50 -1.35 3.12
N SER A 71 -16.64 -1.36 1.79
CA SER A 71 -17.09 -2.52 1.02
C SER A 71 -16.02 -3.60 0.86
N TRP A 72 -16.41 -4.81 0.44
CA TRP A 72 -15.46 -5.90 0.11
C TRP A 72 -14.45 -5.50 -0.97
N TYR A 73 -14.80 -4.55 -1.85
CA TYR A 73 -13.90 -4.03 -2.87
C TYR A 73 -12.65 -3.37 -2.25
N ASP A 74 -12.82 -2.65 -1.13
CA ASP A 74 -11.74 -1.97 -0.43
C ASP A 74 -10.74 -2.95 0.21
N LYS A 75 -11.19 -4.18 0.54
CA LYS A 75 -10.31 -5.28 0.98
C LYS A 75 -9.35 -5.72 -0.13
N MET A 76 -9.80 -5.70 -1.38
CA MET A 76 -9.02 -6.17 -2.53
C MET A 76 -7.97 -5.17 -3.01
N VAL A 77 -8.01 -3.93 -2.50
CA VAL A 77 -7.03 -2.91 -2.88
C VAL A 77 -5.65 -3.28 -2.35
N GLY A 78 -4.76 -3.61 -3.27
CA GLY A 78 -3.37 -3.96 -3.01
C GLY A 78 -2.39 -3.04 -3.75
N ILE A 79 -1.15 -3.01 -3.26
CA ILE A 79 -0.05 -2.25 -3.88
C ILE A 79 0.10 -2.66 -5.34
N ASN A 80 0.00 -1.69 -6.24
CA ASN A 80 0.13 -1.88 -7.68
C ASN A 80 1.24 -0.98 -8.24
N LYS A 81 1.56 -1.15 -9.54
CA LYS A 81 2.68 -0.44 -10.17
C LYS A 81 2.58 1.09 -10.12
N PHE A 82 1.41 1.69 -9.93
CA PHE A 82 1.23 3.14 -9.96
C PHE A 82 1.34 3.83 -8.60
N TYR A 83 1.79 3.12 -7.56
CA TYR A 83 1.83 3.67 -6.21
C TYR A 83 2.94 4.74 -6.02
N ASP A 84 3.90 4.83 -6.93
CA ASP A 84 4.91 5.90 -6.97
C ASP A 84 4.49 7.09 -7.83
N ARG A 85 3.26 7.11 -8.35
CA ARG A 85 2.79 8.12 -9.32
C ARG A 85 1.80 9.09 -8.71
N THR A 86 1.83 10.33 -9.17
CA THR A 86 0.75 11.29 -8.88
C THR A 86 -0.48 10.98 -9.72
N ASN A 87 -1.62 11.58 -9.39
CA ASN A 87 -2.83 11.41 -10.20
C ASN A 87 -2.65 12.06 -11.58
N GLU A 88 -1.94 13.17 -11.67
CA GLU A 88 -1.63 13.88 -12.92
C GLU A 88 -0.75 13.03 -13.83
N GLU A 89 0.24 12.34 -13.27
CA GLU A 89 1.04 11.36 -14.02
C GLU A 89 0.20 10.19 -14.48
N LEU A 90 -0.66 9.65 -13.62
CA LEU A 90 -1.54 8.54 -13.96
C LEU A 90 -2.51 8.92 -15.10
N HIS A 91 -3.11 10.11 -15.05
CA HIS A 91 -3.97 10.61 -16.13
C HIS A 91 -3.22 10.73 -17.46
N ARG A 92 -1.97 11.22 -17.44
CA ARG A 92 -1.11 11.28 -18.63
C ARG A 92 -0.81 9.88 -19.18
N ILE A 93 -0.49 8.92 -18.31
CA ILE A 93 -0.21 7.54 -18.71
C ILE A 93 -1.45 6.85 -19.30
N LEU A 94 -2.63 7.08 -18.71
CA LEU A 94 -3.88 6.45 -19.13
C LEU A 94 -4.56 7.17 -20.31
N GLY A 95 -4.01 8.31 -20.77
CA GLY A 95 -4.62 9.10 -21.83
C GLY A 95 -5.97 9.73 -21.45
N VAL A 96 -6.27 9.81 -20.15
CA VAL A 96 -7.52 10.40 -19.66
C VAL A 96 -7.42 11.92 -19.82
N LYS A 97 -8.20 12.47 -20.74
CA LYS A 97 -8.33 13.93 -20.88
C LYS A 97 -8.81 14.49 -19.55
N LYS A 98 -8.07 15.45 -18.98
CA LYS A 98 -8.46 16.16 -17.77
C LYS A 98 -9.88 16.69 -17.98
N LEU A 99 -10.83 16.22 -17.17
CA LEU A 99 -12.24 16.56 -17.29
C LEU A 99 -12.46 17.98 -16.72
N SER A 100 -11.85 18.97 -17.37
CA SER A 100 -11.86 20.39 -16.98
C SER A 100 -13.24 21.03 -17.08
N HIS A 101 -14.22 20.34 -17.68
CA HIS A 101 -15.57 20.87 -17.91
C HIS A 101 -16.58 20.49 -16.82
N LEU A 102 -16.26 19.57 -15.91
CA LEU A 102 -17.20 19.11 -14.87
C LEU A 102 -17.03 19.78 -13.50
N ILE A 103 -16.02 20.64 -13.34
CA ILE A 103 -15.83 21.45 -12.10
C ILE A 103 -16.56 22.79 -12.19
N LYS A 104 -17.11 23.17 -13.36
CA LYS A 104 -17.89 24.42 -13.50
C LYS A 104 -19.33 24.34 -12.97
N PHE A 105 -19.74 23.21 -12.39
CA PHE A 105 -21.12 22.96 -11.91
C PHE A 105 -21.20 22.44 -10.47
N LEU A 106 -20.12 22.59 -9.69
CA LEU A 106 -20.12 22.47 -8.24
C LEU A 106 -19.68 23.82 -7.65
#